data_AF-A0A939YH93-F1
#
_entry.id   AF-A0A939YH93-F1
#
_cell.length_a   1.000
_cell.length_b   1.000
_cell.length_c   1.000
_cell.angle_alpha   90.00
_cell.angle_beta   90.00
_cell.angle_gamma   90.00
#
_symmetry.space_group_name_H-M   'P 1'
#
loop_
_entity.id
_entity.type
_entity.pdbx_description
1 polymer ?
#
loop_
_entity_poly.entity_id
_entity_poly.type
_entity_poly.pdbx_seq_one_letter_code
_entity_poly.pdbx_strand_id
1 'polypeptide(L)'
;MPDKLILPLSGHIDSNNSAQIESELHEKIAGTEGALVVLDAGKLEYISSAGLRVILRLKKTNPDLSIINVSSEVYEILDMTGFTEMMTVEKAYRIVSVEGCEEIGRGANGTIYRIDQDNVVKVYNNADALEDIRHEREVAKLALILGIPTAISYDVVRVGDSYGSVFELLNASSFSKILSREPEKLDWCAREYAAMLKKIHGTLVPAGKLPDMREKALECARFVKDHLPDGYGDRLVSLVEAVPHDDHMIHGDYHTKNVELQNDEVLLIDMDTLSVGHPIFELGPMYNSFIGFSEYDHDTILKFQGFDHVTGRLFWRRALAEYLGTKNERKLNEIEDKARIIGYMRLIRRSIRRGCIQTDEGRQEAELWTKELIGLLGRVDTLTFNANEIELEAQPGNLAEVQEFVDEHLRAAGCPEKAKMQIDVAVEEIFINITSYAYTPDKGNAAVRVEISEAPVSVTVTFLDHGVPYDPLSKADPDVTLSAEQRQIGGLGIFMTKKLMDGVEYEYKDGQNILKLKKNL
;
A
#
# COMPACT_ATOMS: atom_id res chain seq x y z
N MET A 1 -7.70 9.62 -29.30
CA MET A 1 -6.56 8.82 -29.81
C MET A 1 -6.54 8.99 -31.32
N PRO A 2 -5.37 9.01 -31.99
CA PRO A 2 -5.32 8.95 -33.44
C PRO A 2 -5.97 7.63 -33.91
N ASP A 3 -6.68 7.66 -35.03
CA ASP A 3 -7.30 6.46 -35.61
C ASP A 3 -6.20 5.44 -35.95
N LYS A 4 -6.44 4.16 -35.64
CA LYS A 4 -5.52 3.06 -35.95
C LYS A 4 -6.01 2.30 -37.18
N LEU A 5 -5.17 2.14 -38.18
CA LEU A 5 -5.41 1.26 -39.32
C LEU A 5 -4.71 -0.08 -39.08
N ILE A 6 -5.49 -1.12 -38.79
CA ILE A 6 -4.99 -2.49 -38.57
C ILE A 6 -5.05 -3.27 -39.88
N LEU A 7 -3.89 -3.73 -40.36
CA LEU A 7 -3.74 -4.46 -41.63
C LEU A 7 -3.29 -5.90 -41.35
N PRO A 8 -4.12 -6.91 -41.64
CA PRO A 8 -3.75 -8.30 -41.39
C PRO A 8 -2.70 -8.81 -42.38
N LEU A 9 -1.69 -9.48 -41.87
CA LEU A 9 -0.72 -10.30 -42.60
C LEU A 9 -1.09 -11.78 -42.39
N SER A 10 -1.01 -12.58 -43.46
CA SER A 10 -1.40 -14.00 -43.38
C SER A 10 -0.57 -14.90 -44.28
N GLY A 11 -0.43 -16.17 -43.89
CA GLY A 11 0.28 -17.20 -44.64
C GLY A 11 1.79 -16.94 -44.69
N HIS A 12 2.42 -17.12 -45.86
CA HIS A 12 3.85 -16.89 -46.07
C HIS A 12 4.06 -15.58 -46.84
N ILE A 13 5.03 -14.76 -46.45
CA ILE A 13 5.49 -13.60 -47.24
C ILE A 13 6.89 -13.88 -47.77
N ASP A 14 6.99 -14.21 -49.06
CA ASP A 14 8.20 -14.64 -49.73
C ASP A 14 8.53 -13.85 -51.00
N SER A 15 9.56 -14.27 -51.74
CA SER A 15 9.95 -13.61 -53.00
C SER A 15 8.90 -13.70 -54.12
N ASN A 16 7.96 -14.64 -54.03
CA ASN A 16 6.94 -14.86 -55.06
C ASN A 16 5.75 -13.92 -54.89
N ASN A 17 5.42 -13.53 -53.65
CA ASN A 17 4.23 -12.71 -53.36
C ASN A 17 4.51 -11.35 -52.70
N SER A 18 5.74 -11.08 -52.25
CA SER A 18 6.09 -9.81 -51.56
C SER A 18 5.72 -8.55 -52.35
N ALA A 19 5.90 -8.51 -53.68
CA ALA A 19 5.56 -7.35 -54.49
C ALA A 19 4.05 -7.08 -54.58
N GLN A 20 3.24 -8.15 -54.61
CA GLN A 20 1.79 -8.03 -54.58
C GLN A 20 1.33 -7.52 -53.21
N ILE A 21 1.82 -8.12 -52.12
CA ILE A 21 1.48 -7.72 -50.76
C ILE A 21 1.90 -6.27 -50.47
N GLU A 22 3.08 -5.86 -50.93
CA GLU A 22 3.53 -4.47 -50.84
C GLU A 22 2.54 -3.51 -51.51
N SER A 23 2.04 -3.86 -52.70
CA SER A 23 1.09 -3.02 -53.44
C SER A 23 -0.27 -2.94 -52.73
N GLU A 24 -0.79 -4.07 -52.22
CA GLU A 24 -2.04 -4.14 -51.46
C GLU A 24 -1.96 -3.33 -50.15
N LEU A 25 -0.84 -3.39 -49.44
CA LEU A 25 -0.63 -2.61 -48.22
C LEU A 25 -0.56 -1.11 -48.51
N HIS A 26 0.16 -0.69 -49.56
CA HIS A 26 0.22 0.72 -49.95
C HIS A 26 -1.15 1.27 -50.37
N GLU A 27 -1.95 0.49 -51.11
CA GLU A 27 -3.29 0.91 -51.53
C GLU A 27 -4.20 1.14 -50.32
N LYS A 28 -4.17 0.24 -49.33
CA LYS A 28 -4.95 0.39 -48.09
C LYS A 28 -4.51 1.60 -47.25
N ILE A 29 -3.20 1.90 -47.22
CA ILE A 29 -2.65 3.02 -46.47
C ILE A 29 -2.97 4.36 -47.14
N ALA A 30 -2.92 4.43 -48.48
CA ALA A 30 -3.11 5.66 -49.26
C ALA A 30 -4.46 6.38 -49.02
N GLY A 31 -5.46 5.70 -48.46
CA GLY A 31 -6.77 6.26 -48.13
C GLY A 31 -6.95 6.73 -46.68
N THR A 32 -5.89 6.73 -45.86
CA THR A 32 -5.98 6.97 -44.39
C THR A 32 -4.89 7.92 -43.90
N GLU A 33 -4.90 9.16 -44.41
CA GLU A 33 -3.95 10.19 -43.97
C GLU A 33 -4.07 10.45 -42.46
N GLY A 34 -2.95 10.27 -41.74
CA GLY A 34 -2.84 10.54 -40.31
C GLY A 34 -3.17 9.36 -39.39
N ALA A 35 -3.56 8.19 -39.92
CA ALA A 35 -3.80 7.00 -39.10
C ALA A 35 -2.48 6.31 -38.69
N LEU A 36 -2.46 5.77 -37.46
CA LEU A 36 -1.37 4.89 -37.02
C LEU A 36 -1.50 3.54 -37.70
N VAL A 37 -0.53 3.17 -38.54
CA VAL A 37 -0.53 1.89 -39.26
C VAL A 37 0.00 0.78 -38.35
N VAL A 38 -0.79 -0.29 -38.20
CA VAL A 38 -0.45 -1.47 -37.41
C VAL A 38 -0.58 -2.71 -38.29
N LEU A 39 0.48 -3.50 -38.40
CA LEU A 39 0.43 -4.80 -39.09
C LEU A 39 0.06 -5.89 -38.09
N ASP A 40 -1.05 -6.59 -38.31
CA ASP A 40 -1.48 -7.72 -37.49
C ASP A 40 -0.94 -9.03 -38.09
N ALA A 41 0.09 -9.59 -37.47
CA ALA A 41 0.75 -10.81 -37.90
C ALA A 41 0.10 -12.09 -37.32
N GLY A 42 -1.10 -12.00 -36.73
CA GLY A 42 -1.75 -13.13 -36.06
C GLY A 42 -2.04 -14.35 -36.94
N LYS A 43 -1.98 -14.20 -38.27
CA LYS A 43 -2.10 -15.30 -39.24
C LYS A 43 -0.85 -15.49 -40.11
N LEU A 44 0.22 -14.77 -39.83
CA LEU A 44 1.48 -14.82 -40.58
C LEU A 44 2.29 -16.02 -40.07
N GLU A 45 2.54 -16.98 -40.95
CA GLU A 45 3.26 -18.21 -40.65
C GLU A 45 4.76 -18.08 -40.90
N TYR A 46 5.17 -17.23 -41.85
CA TYR A 46 6.58 -17.04 -42.21
C TYR A 46 6.83 -15.74 -42.96
N ILE A 47 8.01 -15.17 -42.79
CA ILE A 47 8.49 -14.02 -43.57
C ILE A 47 9.94 -14.23 -44.03
N SER A 48 10.17 -14.05 -45.33
CA SER A 48 11.51 -14.11 -45.92
C SER A 48 12.19 -12.73 -45.94
N SER A 49 13.47 -12.69 -46.35
CA SER A 49 14.17 -11.42 -46.62
C SER A 49 13.45 -10.48 -47.60
N ALA A 50 12.66 -11.01 -48.53
CA ALA A 50 11.85 -10.20 -49.44
C ALA A 50 10.68 -9.51 -48.73
N GLY A 51 9.99 -10.24 -47.84
CA GLY A 51 8.94 -9.67 -47.00
C GLY A 51 9.47 -8.64 -46.01
N LEU A 52 10.63 -8.90 -45.39
CA LEU A 52 11.28 -7.93 -44.49
C LEU A 52 11.58 -6.60 -45.21
N ARG A 53 12.00 -6.65 -46.48
CA ARG A 53 12.20 -5.44 -47.28
C ARG A 53 10.91 -4.66 -47.52
N VAL A 54 9.76 -5.33 -47.63
CA VAL A 54 8.45 -4.68 -47.72
C VAL A 54 8.16 -3.90 -46.43
N ILE A 55 8.34 -4.55 -45.27
CA ILE A 55 8.14 -3.89 -43.96
C ILE A 55 9.07 -2.69 -43.79
N LEU A 56 10.35 -2.79 -44.16
CA LEU A 56 11.30 -1.67 -44.10
C LEU A 56 10.87 -0.47 -44.94
N ARG A 57 10.36 -0.72 -46.16
CA ARG A 57 9.86 0.34 -47.03
C ARG A 57 8.63 1.02 -46.45
N LEU A 58 7.71 0.23 -45.89
CA LEU A 58 6.52 0.74 -45.20
C LEU A 58 6.90 1.56 -43.96
N LYS A 59 7.87 1.12 -43.14
CA LYS A 59 8.37 1.89 -41.99
C LYS A 59 8.96 3.23 -42.40
N LYS A 60 9.65 3.28 -43.55
CA LYS A 60 10.24 4.53 -44.06
C LYS A 60 9.18 5.58 -44.40
N THR A 61 8.01 5.17 -44.86
CA THR A 61 6.89 6.06 -45.16
C THR A 61 5.92 6.24 -43.98
N ASN A 62 5.95 5.32 -43.00
CA ASN A 62 5.10 5.32 -41.81
C ASN A 62 5.99 5.18 -40.54
N PRO A 63 6.51 6.30 -40.01
CA PRO A 63 7.47 6.28 -38.90
C PRO A 63 6.96 5.59 -37.63
N ASP A 64 5.65 5.57 -37.40
CA ASP A 64 5.02 4.96 -36.23
C ASP A 64 4.50 3.53 -36.48
N LEU A 65 4.88 2.92 -37.62
CA LEU A 65 4.49 1.55 -37.95
C LEU A 65 4.92 0.58 -36.85
N SER A 66 3.98 -0.25 -36.42
CA SER A 66 4.18 -1.36 -35.48
C SER A 66 3.63 -2.68 -36.04
N ILE A 67 4.11 -3.79 -35.48
CA ILE A 67 3.64 -5.14 -35.79
C ILE A 67 3.16 -5.80 -34.50
N ILE A 68 1.97 -6.39 -34.51
CA ILE A 68 1.37 -7.06 -33.35
C ILE A 68 1.02 -8.51 -33.67
N ASN A 69 0.73 -9.30 -32.65
CA ASN A 69 0.33 -10.71 -32.76
C ASN A 69 1.35 -11.57 -33.53
N VAL A 70 2.64 -11.28 -33.38
CA VAL A 70 3.70 -12.01 -34.09
C VAL A 70 3.95 -13.37 -33.45
N SER A 71 3.86 -14.47 -34.20
CA SER A 71 4.22 -15.80 -33.69
C SER A 71 5.68 -15.84 -33.22
N SER A 72 6.04 -16.77 -32.33
CA SER A 72 7.41 -16.91 -31.83
C SER A 72 8.41 -17.09 -32.98
N GLU A 73 8.06 -17.89 -33.98
CA GLU A 73 8.89 -18.20 -35.14
C GLU A 73 9.14 -16.95 -36.00
N VAL A 74 8.11 -16.16 -36.27
CA VAL A 74 8.25 -14.91 -37.04
C VAL A 74 8.96 -13.84 -36.22
N TYR A 75 8.73 -13.80 -34.90
CA TYR A 75 9.40 -12.87 -34.01
C TYR A 75 10.91 -13.12 -34.00
N GLU A 76 11.36 -14.37 -33.91
CA GLU A 76 12.79 -14.71 -33.98
C GLU A 76 13.42 -14.25 -35.30
N ILE A 77 12.71 -14.39 -36.43
CA ILE A 77 13.19 -13.86 -37.72
C ILE A 77 13.35 -12.33 -37.67
N LEU A 78 12.35 -11.62 -37.14
CA LEU A 78 12.37 -10.17 -37.00
C LEU A 78 13.49 -9.70 -36.04
N ASP A 79 13.68 -10.41 -34.94
CA ASP A 79 14.68 -10.11 -33.91
C ASP A 79 16.10 -10.34 -34.43
N MET A 80 16.38 -11.51 -35.03
CA MET A 80 17.68 -11.81 -35.66
C MET A 80 18.05 -10.83 -36.78
N THR A 81 17.06 -10.19 -37.40
CA THR A 81 17.27 -9.21 -38.48
C THR A 81 17.23 -7.76 -37.98
N GLY A 82 17.06 -7.52 -36.67
CA GLY A 82 17.15 -6.21 -36.02
C GLY A 82 15.88 -5.37 -36.04
N PHE A 83 14.72 -5.91 -36.43
CA PHE A 83 13.46 -5.15 -36.50
C PHE A 83 12.92 -4.76 -35.12
N THR A 84 13.12 -5.62 -34.12
CA THR A 84 12.70 -5.39 -32.72
C THR A 84 13.39 -4.18 -32.09
N GLU A 85 14.58 -3.81 -32.58
CA GLU A 85 15.31 -2.60 -32.16
C GLU A 85 14.84 -1.34 -32.92
N MET A 86 14.28 -1.49 -34.12
CA MET A 86 13.93 -0.37 -35.02
C MET A 86 12.45 0.02 -34.97
N MET A 87 11.59 -0.85 -34.45
CA MET A 87 10.15 -0.61 -34.35
C MET A 87 9.51 -1.48 -33.26
N THR A 88 8.30 -1.09 -32.86
CA THR A 88 7.49 -1.90 -31.95
C THR A 88 7.04 -3.19 -32.65
N VAL A 89 7.49 -4.32 -32.10
CA VAL A 89 7.07 -5.67 -32.50
C VAL A 89 6.54 -6.38 -31.25
N GLU A 90 5.24 -6.70 -31.22
CA GLU A 90 4.60 -7.39 -30.10
C GLU A 90 4.32 -8.86 -30.46
N LYS A 91 4.83 -9.79 -29.64
CA LYS A 91 4.54 -11.23 -29.77
C LYS A 91 3.04 -11.50 -29.61
N ALA A 92 2.56 -12.54 -30.28
CA ALA A 92 1.27 -13.15 -30.00
C ALA A 92 1.28 -13.72 -28.58
N TYR A 93 0.17 -13.53 -27.87
CA TYR A 93 -0.03 -14.21 -26.59
C TYR A 93 -0.22 -15.70 -26.82
N ARG A 94 0.38 -16.50 -25.93
CA ARG A 94 0.13 -17.95 -25.91
C ARG A 94 -1.37 -18.18 -25.65
N ILE A 95 -1.96 -19.08 -26.42
CA ILE A 95 -3.37 -19.46 -26.25
C ILE A 95 -3.47 -20.57 -25.21
N VAL A 96 -4.36 -20.39 -24.23
CA VAL A 96 -4.67 -21.38 -23.20
C VAL A 96 -6.18 -21.65 -23.23
N SER A 97 -6.56 -22.93 -23.27
CA SER A 97 -7.95 -23.35 -23.07
C SER A 97 -8.18 -23.63 -21.59
N VAL A 98 -9.34 -23.22 -21.08
CA VAL A 98 -9.82 -23.56 -19.73
C VAL A 98 -10.97 -24.56 -19.77
N GLU A 99 -11.27 -25.13 -20.93
CA GLU A 99 -12.31 -26.14 -21.09
C GLU A 99 -11.93 -27.42 -20.32
N GLY A 100 -12.77 -27.81 -19.36
CA GLY A 100 -12.51 -28.97 -18.49
C GLY A 100 -11.52 -28.71 -17.34
N CYS A 101 -10.99 -27.50 -17.20
CA CYS A 101 -10.16 -27.12 -16.06
C CYS A 101 -10.97 -26.99 -14.77
N GLU A 102 -10.33 -27.33 -13.65
CA GLU A 102 -10.88 -27.12 -12.32
C GLU A 102 -10.93 -25.62 -11.99
N GLU A 103 -12.09 -25.11 -11.58
CA GLU A 103 -12.23 -23.75 -11.04
C GLU A 103 -11.77 -23.74 -9.58
N ILE A 104 -10.64 -23.06 -9.31
CA ILE A 104 -10.07 -22.95 -7.95
C ILE A 104 -10.76 -21.84 -7.16
N GLY A 105 -11.21 -20.79 -7.84
CA GLY A 105 -11.89 -19.66 -7.20
C GLY A 105 -12.37 -18.61 -8.19
N ARG A 106 -13.29 -17.76 -7.72
CA ARG A 106 -13.92 -16.70 -8.52
C ARG A 106 -13.96 -15.40 -7.73
N GLY A 107 -13.43 -14.34 -8.34
CA GLY A 107 -13.43 -12.98 -7.81
C GLY A 107 -14.31 -12.03 -8.62
N ALA A 108 -14.28 -10.74 -8.27
CA ALA A 108 -15.03 -9.71 -8.98
C ALA A 108 -14.50 -9.47 -10.41
N ASN A 109 -13.18 -9.55 -10.57
CA ASN A 109 -12.50 -9.19 -11.82
C ASN A 109 -12.20 -10.41 -12.73
N GLY A 110 -12.37 -11.63 -12.23
CA GLY A 110 -12.06 -12.83 -12.99
C GLY A 110 -12.26 -14.16 -12.25
N THR A 111 -11.99 -15.25 -12.95
CA THR A 111 -12.09 -16.63 -12.44
C THR A 111 -10.73 -17.33 -12.56
N ILE A 112 -10.32 -18.06 -11.53
CA ILE A 112 -9.04 -18.75 -11.45
C ILE A 112 -9.25 -20.22 -11.80
N TYR A 113 -8.56 -20.70 -12.84
CA TYR A 113 -8.60 -22.08 -13.29
C TYR A 113 -7.25 -22.76 -13.10
N ARG A 114 -7.26 -24.03 -12.70
CA ARG A 114 -6.07 -24.88 -12.72
C ARG A 114 -5.80 -25.36 -14.13
N ILE A 115 -4.64 -25.02 -14.68
CA ILE A 115 -4.28 -25.40 -16.07
C ILE A 115 -3.32 -26.59 -16.12
N ASP A 116 -2.52 -26.80 -15.07
CA ASP A 116 -1.69 -27.99 -14.90
C ASP A 116 -1.37 -28.24 -13.40
N GLN A 117 -0.38 -29.09 -13.11
CA GLN A 117 -0.03 -29.45 -11.73
C GLN A 117 0.49 -28.24 -10.92
N ASP A 118 1.22 -27.36 -11.60
CA ASP A 118 2.03 -26.29 -11.00
C ASP A 118 1.48 -24.90 -11.30
N ASN A 119 0.48 -24.77 -12.18
CA ASN A 119 0.04 -23.46 -12.69
C ASN A 119 -1.46 -23.24 -12.67
N VAL A 120 -1.81 -21.97 -12.48
CA VAL A 120 -3.18 -21.46 -12.55
C VAL A 120 -3.26 -20.27 -13.49
N VAL A 121 -4.43 -20.04 -14.06
CA VAL A 121 -4.72 -18.85 -14.86
C VAL A 121 -5.90 -18.08 -14.26
N LYS A 122 -5.68 -16.80 -13.93
CA LYS A 122 -6.75 -15.84 -13.60
C LYS A 122 -7.27 -15.29 -14.92
N VAL A 123 -8.43 -15.75 -15.35
CA VAL A 123 -9.12 -15.29 -16.58
C VAL A 123 -10.00 -14.10 -16.23
N TYR A 124 -9.79 -12.97 -16.90
CA TYR A 124 -10.50 -11.74 -16.59
C TYR A 124 -11.87 -11.73 -17.27
N ASN A 125 -12.86 -11.15 -16.59
CA ASN A 125 -14.24 -11.09 -17.10
C ASN A 125 -14.37 -10.12 -18.30
N ASN A 126 -13.47 -9.14 -18.42
CA ASN A 126 -13.47 -8.14 -19.47
C ASN A 126 -12.53 -8.55 -20.63
N ALA A 127 -13.02 -8.50 -21.87
CA ALA A 127 -12.21 -8.79 -23.05
C ALA A 127 -11.07 -7.77 -23.28
N ASP A 128 -11.24 -6.54 -22.78
CA ASP A 128 -10.25 -5.46 -22.88
C ASP A 128 -9.32 -5.36 -21.65
N ALA A 129 -9.26 -6.42 -20.81
CA ALA A 129 -8.49 -6.43 -19.56
C ALA A 129 -6.95 -6.38 -19.74
N LEU A 130 -6.43 -6.30 -20.97
CA LEU A 130 -5.00 -6.42 -21.22
C LEU A 130 -4.18 -5.29 -20.57
N GLU A 131 -4.67 -4.06 -20.62
CA GLU A 131 -3.99 -2.92 -19.97
C GLU A 131 -4.01 -3.08 -18.45
N ASP A 132 -5.13 -3.50 -17.87
CA ASP A 132 -5.27 -3.77 -16.44
C ASP A 132 -4.32 -4.89 -15.98
N ILE A 133 -4.23 -5.99 -16.75
CA ILE A 133 -3.30 -7.10 -16.49
C ILE A 133 -1.85 -6.61 -16.50
N ARG A 134 -1.48 -5.79 -17.51
CA ARG A 134 -0.14 -5.22 -17.62
C ARG A 134 0.14 -4.32 -16.42
N HIS A 135 -0.81 -3.47 -16.03
CA HIS A 135 -0.70 -2.59 -14.88
C HIS A 135 -0.52 -3.35 -13.57
N GLU A 136 -1.42 -4.30 -13.26
CA GLU A 136 -1.36 -5.16 -12.07
C GLU A 136 0.01 -5.85 -11.96
N ARG A 137 0.53 -6.36 -13.09
CA ARG A 137 1.83 -7.04 -13.12
C ARG A 137 2.99 -6.08 -12.87
N GLU A 138 2.99 -4.90 -13.46
CA GLU A 138 4.07 -3.92 -13.27
C GLU A 138 4.10 -3.37 -11.84
N VAL A 139 2.92 -3.16 -11.24
CA VAL A 139 2.79 -2.72 -9.85
C VAL A 139 3.23 -3.81 -8.87
N ALA A 140 2.84 -5.08 -9.10
CA ALA A 140 3.31 -6.20 -8.28
C ALA A 140 4.84 -6.38 -8.37
N LYS A 141 5.42 -6.26 -9.57
CA LYS A 141 6.89 -6.30 -9.74
C LYS A 141 7.59 -5.17 -8.99
N LEU A 142 7.06 -3.94 -9.06
CA LEU A 142 7.61 -2.81 -8.32
C LEU A 142 7.63 -3.10 -6.82
N ALA A 143 6.53 -3.61 -6.27
CA ALA A 143 6.43 -3.98 -4.86
C ALA A 143 7.50 -5.02 -4.47
N LEU A 144 7.68 -6.07 -5.30
CA LEU A 144 8.72 -7.08 -5.06
C LEU A 144 10.13 -6.50 -5.09
N ILE A 145 10.44 -5.64 -6.06
CA ILE A 145 11.76 -4.98 -6.17
C ILE A 145 12.04 -4.11 -4.93
N LEU A 146 11.00 -3.48 -4.37
CA LEU A 146 11.09 -2.70 -3.15
C LEU A 146 11.05 -3.57 -1.87
N GLY A 147 11.03 -4.89 -2.00
CA GLY A 147 11.16 -5.84 -0.91
C GLY A 147 9.85 -6.33 -0.30
N ILE A 148 8.70 -6.00 -0.88
CA ILE A 148 7.39 -6.51 -0.46
C ILE A 148 7.13 -7.90 -1.07
N PRO A 149 6.99 -8.97 -0.26
CA PRO A 149 6.67 -10.30 -0.79
C PRO A 149 5.27 -10.30 -1.44
N THR A 150 5.22 -10.62 -2.72
CA THR A 150 3.96 -10.66 -3.50
C THR A 150 4.00 -11.81 -4.50
N ALA A 151 2.84 -12.41 -4.75
CA ALA A 151 2.68 -13.30 -5.90
C ALA A 151 2.82 -12.48 -7.19
N ILE A 152 3.54 -13.01 -8.18
CA ILE A 152 3.72 -12.36 -9.48
C ILE A 152 3.28 -13.31 -10.59
N SER A 153 2.52 -12.80 -11.55
CA SER A 153 2.26 -13.52 -12.79
C SER A 153 3.49 -13.49 -13.69
N TYR A 154 3.91 -14.63 -14.20
CA TYR A 154 5.07 -14.72 -15.08
C TYR A 154 4.67 -14.67 -16.58
N ASP A 155 3.40 -14.93 -16.91
CA ASP A 155 2.91 -14.97 -18.29
C ASP A 155 1.52 -14.32 -18.43
N VAL A 156 1.25 -13.79 -19.62
CA VAL A 156 -0.07 -13.28 -20.03
C VAL A 156 -0.52 -14.11 -21.24
N VAL A 157 -1.73 -14.64 -21.18
CA VAL A 157 -2.24 -15.59 -22.15
C VAL A 157 -3.57 -15.13 -22.74
N ARG A 158 -3.88 -15.60 -23.94
CA ARG A 158 -5.20 -15.47 -24.55
C ARG A 158 -6.06 -16.66 -24.13
N VAL A 159 -7.26 -16.39 -23.61
CA VAL A 159 -8.22 -17.43 -23.20
C VAL A 159 -9.55 -17.14 -23.86
N GLY A 160 -9.85 -17.87 -24.96
CA GLY A 160 -10.99 -17.55 -25.83
C GLY A 160 -10.94 -16.10 -26.32
N ASP A 161 -11.99 -15.34 -26.03
CA ASP A 161 -12.08 -13.92 -26.39
C ASP A 161 -11.51 -12.96 -25.32
N SER A 162 -11.00 -13.49 -24.20
CA SER A 162 -10.44 -12.72 -23.10
C SER A 162 -8.94 -12.97 -22.92
N TYR A 163 -8.36 -12.36 -21.88
CA TYR A 163 -6.98 -12.53 -21.45
C TYR A 163 -6.92 -13.15 -20.05
N GLY A 164 -5.79 -13.79 -19.76
CA GLY A 164 -5.49 -14.34 -18.44
C GLY A 164 -4.07 -14.06 -17.99
N SER A 165 -3.89 -13.97 -16.68
CA SER A 165 -2.59 -13.91 -16.02
C SER A 165 -2.26 -15.30 -15.48
N VAL A 166 -1.09 -15.84 -15.84
CA VAL A 166 -0.64 -17.15 -15.36
C VAL A 166 0.25 -16.98 -14.14
N PHE A 167 -0.06 -17.74 -13.10
CA PHE A 167 0.66 -17.77 -11.83
C PHE A 167 1.07 -19.20 -11.52
N GLU A 168 2.12 -19.33 -10.70
CA GLU A 168 2.39 -20.59 -10.02
C GLU A 168 1.23 -20.89 -9.06
N LEU A 169 0.84 -22.16 -9.00
CA LEU A 169 -0.12 -22.64 -8.03
C LEU A 169 0.52 -22.55 -6.65
N LEU A 170 0.15 -21.52 -5.91
CA LEU A 170 0.61 -21.36 -4.54
C LEU A 170 -0.06 -22.41 -3.65
N ASN A 171 0.75 -23.23 -2.98
CA ASN A 171 0.29 -24.00 -1.82
C ASN A 171 0.19 -23.07 -0.61
N ALA A 172 -0.70 -22.09 -0.70
CA ALA A 172 -0.88 -21.03 0.28
C ALA A 172 -2.30 -21.06 0.88
N SER A 173 -2.43 -20.48 2.08
CA SER A 173 -3.73 -20.24 2.70
C SER A 173 -3.88 -18.79 3.10
N SER A 174 -4.95 -18.16 2.61
CA SER A 174 -5.27 -16.79 3.02
C SER A 174 -5.51 -16.73 4.52
N PHE A 175 -5.19 -15.60 5.12
CA PHE A 175 -5.45 -15.37 6.55
C PHE A 175 -6.95 -15.53 6.84
N SER A 176 -7.80 -15.15 5.89
CA SER A 176 -9.24 -15.39 5.92
C SER A 176 -9.56 -16.88 6.07
N LYS A 177 -9.00 -17.76 5.23
CA LYS A 177 -9.18 -19.23 5.35
C LYS A 177 -8.60 -19.78 6.65
N ILE A 178 -7.47 -19.26 7.13
CA ILE A 178 -6.85 -19.66 8.39
C ILE A 178 -7.78 -19.33 9.54
N LEU A 179 -8.24 -18.07 9.65
CA LEU A 179 -9.14 -17.62 10.71
C LEU A 179 -10.48 -18.35 10.72
N SER A 180 -11.01 -18.71 9.55
CA SER A 180 -12.24 -19.52 9.45
C SER A 180 -12.08 -20.95 9.99
N ARG A 181 -10.88 -21.53 9.88
CA ARG A 181 -10.61 -22.94 10.26
C ARG A 181 -10.02 -23.07 11.65
N GLU A 182 -9.20 -22.10 12.05
CA GLU A 182 -8.39 -22.07 13.27
C GLU A 182 -8.54 -20.70 13.96
N PRO A 183 -9.72 -20.36 14.53
CA PRO A 183 -9.96 -19.06 15.16
C PRO A 183 -8.99 -18.72 16.31
N GLU A 184 -8.40 -19.73 16.95
CA GLU A 184 -7.36 -19.58 17.96
C GLU A 184 -6.06 -18.94 17.43
N LYS A 185 -5.83 -18.94 16.11
CA LYS A 185 -4.71 -18.24 15.48
C LYS A 185 -4.92 -16.74 15.31
N LEU A 186 -6.05 -16.19 15.77
CA LEU A 186 -6.39 -14.77 15.60
C LEU A 186 -5.26 -13.82 16.00
N ASP A 187 -4.71 -13.98 17.21
CA ASP A 187 -3.65 -13.09 17.69
C ASP A 187 -2.35 -13.26 16.89
N TRP A 188 -2.06 -14.47 16.38
CA TRP A 188 -0.92 -14.69 15.49
C TRP A 188 -1.14 -14.02 14.12
N CYS A 189 -2.29 -14.26 13.50
CA CYS A 189 -2.63 -13.62 12.22
C CYS A 189 -2.64 -12.09 12.35
N ALA A 190 -3.15 -11.53 13.45
CA ALA A 190 -3.18 -10.09 13.66
C ALA A 190 -1.76 -9.49 13.73
N ARG A 191 -0.82 -10.18 14.40
CA ARG A 191 0.59 -9.77 14.45
C ARG A 191 1.25 -9.80 13.08
N GLU A 192 1.16 -10.92 12.37
CA GLU A 192 1.76 -11.07 11.04
C GLU A 192 1.15 -10.10 10.02
N TYR A 193 -0.16 -9.89 10.10
CA TYR A 193 -0.89 -8.92 9.27
C TYR A 193 -0.42 -7.49 9.52
N ALA A 194 -0.23 -7.11 10.79
CA ALA A 194 0.29 -5.80 11.16
C ALA A 194 1.78 -5.63 10.82
N ALA A 195 2.59 -6.68 10.94
CA ALA A 195 4.00 -6.65 10.58
C ALA A 195 4.18 -6.41 9.07
N MET A 196 3.44 -7.13 8.23
CA MET A 196 3.41 -6.88 6.79
C MET A 196 2.91 -5.46 6.47
N LEU A 197 1.87 -4.98 7.16
CA LEU A 197 1.36 -3.61 6.97
C LEU A 197 2.40 -2.54 7.32
N LYS A 198 3.15 -2.72 8.42
CA LYS A 198 4.28 -1.83 8.77
C LYS A 198 5.35 -1.84 7.70
N LYS A 199 5.66 -3.01 7.13
CA LYS A 199 6.62 -3.14 6.02
C LYS A 199 6.15 -2.37 4.78
N ILE A 200 4.88 -2.48 4.40
CA ILE A 200 4.28 -1.70 3.31
C ILE A 200 4.40 -0.20 3.61
N HIS A 201 3.87 0.26 4.76
CA HIS A 201 3.86 1.68 5.13
C HIS A 201 5.26 2.26 5.42
N GLY A 202 6.27 1.42 5.62
CA GLY A 202 7.68 1.83 5.77
C GLY A 202 8.46 1.83 4.45
N THR A 203 7.86 1.42 3.34
CA THR A 203 8.54 1.31 2.03
C THR A 203 8.40 2.60 1.24
N LEU A 204 9.50 3.33 1.06
CA LEU A 204 9.56 4.52 0.22
C LEU A 204 9.49 4.16 -1.27
N VAL A 205 8.58 4.81 -2.00
CA VAL A 205 8.39 4.57 -3.44
C VAL A 205 9.04 5.70 -4.23
N PRO A 206 9.79 5.42 -5.31
CA PRO A 206 10.33 6.48 -6.16
C PRO A 206 9.21 7.34 -6.78
N ALA A 207 9.41 8.65 -6.78
CA ALA A 207 8.42 9.62 -7.27
C ALA A 207 7.85 9.26 -8.65
N GLY A 208 6.52 9.37 -8.77
CA GLY A 208 5.79 9.11 -10.01
C GLY A 208 5.63 7.64 -10.42
N LYS A 209 6.03 6.69 -9.56
CA LYS A 209 5.86 5.25 -9.85
C LYS A 209 4.48 4.71 -9.48
N LEU A 210 3.83 5.29 -8.48
CA LEU A 210 2.50 4.92 -8.01
C LEU A 210 1.61 6.17 -7.87
N PRO A 211 0.28 6.03 -7.97
CA PRO A 211 -0.64 7.14 -7.79
C PRO A 211 -0.69 7.61 -6.33
N ASP A 212 -0.99 8.89 -6.11
CA ASP A 212 -1.21 9.46 -4.78
C ASP A 212 -2.64 9.19 -4.30
N MET A 213 -2.78 8.47 -3.18
CA MET A 213 -4.09 8.17 -2.60
C MET A 213 -4.77 9.40 -2.01
N ARG A 214 -4.03 10.44 -1.60
CA ARG A 214 -4.60 11.70 -1.13
C ARG A 214 -5.42 12.36 -2.23
N GLU A 215 -4.95 12.34 -3.47
CA GLU A 215 -5.69 12.89 -4.61
C GLU A 215 -7.01 12.14 -4.83
N LYS A 216 -6.96 10.80 -4.85
CA LYS A 216 -8.15 9.94 -4.94
C LYS A 216 -9.13 10.18 -3.78
N ALA A 217 -8.60 10.37 -2.56
CA ALA A 217 -9.40 10.66 -1.38
C ALA A 217 -10.05 12.05 -1.47
N LEU A 218 -9.35 13.07 -1.99
CA LEU A 218 -9.90 14.40 -2.23
C LEU A 218 -11.02 14.40 -3.27
N GLU A 219 -10.86 13.66 -4.37
CA GLU A 219 -11.94 13.46 -5.34
C GLU A 219 -13.16 12.81 -4.69
N CYS A 220 -12.94 11.82 -3.83
CA CYS A 220 -14.00 11.18 -3.07
C CYS A 220 -14.68 12.15 -2.09
N ALA A 221 -13.91 12.95 -1.35
CA ALA A 221 -14.42 13.94 -0.41
C ALA A 221 -15.24 15.03 -1.12
N ARG A 222 -14.74 15.55 -2.26
CA ARG A 222 -15.44 16.54 -3.09
C ARG A 222 -16.75 15.98 -3.64
N PHE A 223 -16.77 14.71 -4.04
CA PHE A 223 -18.00 14.05 -4.46
C PHE A 223 -19.01 13.95 -3.30
N VAL A 224 -18.57 13.48 -2.13
CA VAL A 224 -19.45 13.28 -0.97
C VAL A 224 -19.92 14.61 -0.37
N LYS A 225 -19.13 15.68 -0.49
CA LYS A 225 -19.46 17.03 0.00
C LYS A 225 -20.87 17.47 -0.41
N ASP A 226 -21.24 17.28 -1.66
CA ASP A 226 -22.54 17.71 -2.21
C ASP A 226 -23.73 16.86 -1.70
N HIS A 227 -23.46 15.82 -0.92
CA HIS A 227 -24.44 14.92 -0.33
C HIS A 227 -24.50 15.02 1.21
N LEU A 228 -23.71 15.92 1.81
CA LEU A 228 -23.71 16.17 3.26
C LEU A 228 -24.44 17.47 3.58
N PRO A 229 -24.97 17.64 4.81
CA PRO A 229 -25.51 18.91 5.26
C PRO A 229 -24.48 20.04 5.23
N ASP A 230 -24.96 21.27 5.12
CA ASP A 230 -24.14 22.49 5.05
C ASP A 230 -23.04 22.54 6.12
N GLY A 231 -21.83 22.91 5.71
CA GLY A 231 -20.65 23.02 6.57
C GLY A 231 -19.90 21.70 6.84
N TYR A 232 -20.57 20.55 6.85
CA TYR A 232 -19.89 19.26 7.06
C TYR A 232 -19.10 18.80 5.84
N GLY A 233 -19.62 19.04 4.63
CA GLY A 233 -18.91 18.73 3.40
C GLY A 233 -17.60 19.52 3.25
N ASP A 234 -17.59 20.81 3.60
CA ASP A 234 -16.37 21.63 3.62
C ASP A 234 -15.37 21.16 4.68
N ARG A 235 -15.85 20.78 5.87
CA ARG A 235 -15.00 20.23 6.92
C ARG A 235 -14.35 18.91 6.49
N LEU A 236 -15.11 18.00 5.86
CA LEU A 236 -14.58 16.75 5.32
C LEU A 236 -13.45 17.00 4.31
N VAL A 237 -13.69 17.89 3.33
CA VAL A 237 -12.68 18.23 2.32
C VAL A 237 -11.44 18.84 2.99
N SER A 238 -11.63 19.75 3.95
CA SER A 238 -10.53 20.40 4.67
C SER A 238 -9.67 19.41 5.46
N LEU A 239 -10.29 18.43 6.12
CA LEU A 239 -9.58 17.38 6.85
C LEU A 239 -8.72 16.51 5.94
N VAL A 240 -9.25 16.10 4.78
CA VAL A 240 -8.51 15.30 3.79
C VAL A 240 -7.41 16.13 3.14
N GLU A 241 -7.67 17.40 2.84
CA GLU A 241 -6.69 18.32 2.27
C GLU A 241 -5.53 18.61 3.24
N ALA A 242 -5.78 18.62 4.54
CA ALA A 242 -4.74 18.84 5.56
C ALA A 242 -3.79 17.64 5.73
N VAL A 243 -4.12 16.45 5.24
CA VAL A 243 -3.21 15.30 5.27
C VAL A 243 -2.00 15.60 4.38
N PRO A 244 -0.75 15.47 4.86
CA PRO A 244 0.43 15.74 4.07
C PRO A 244 0.59 14.71 2.94
N HIS A 245 1.30 15.11 1.89
CA HIS A 245 1.80 14.17 0.89
C HIS A 245 2.82 13.23 1.54
N ASP A 246 2.81 11.97 1.12
CA ASP A 246 3.64 10.91 1.66
C ASP A 246 3.96 9.92 0.54
N ASP A 247 5.25 9.70 0.28
CA ASP A 247 5.77 8.83 -0.79
C ASP A 247 5.87 7.34 -0.33
N HIS A 248 5.42 7.02 0.88
CA HIS A 248 5.40 5.63 1.35
C HIS A 248 4.24 4.83 0.76
N MET A 249 4.52 3.56 0.48
CA MET A 249 3.57 2.64 -0.13
C MET A 249 2.37 2.36 0.78
N ILE A 250 1.20 2.25 0.15
CA ILE A 250 -0.02 1.68 0.74
C ILE A 250 -0.66 0.73 -0.28
N HIS A 251 -1.38 -0.29 0.19
CA HIS A 251 -1.99 -1.32 -0.65
C HIS A 251 -3.25 -0.83 -1.37
N GLY A 252 -4.13 -0.10 -0.69
CA GLY A 252 -5.41 0.43 -1.19
C GLY A 252 -6.62 -0.50 -1.01
N ASP A 253 -6.39 -1.78 -0.68
CA ASP A 253 -7.39 -2.83 -0.44
C ASP A 253 -6.83 -3.94 0.48
N TYR A 254 -6.16 -3.53 1.55
CA TYR A 254 -5.54 -4.47 2.48
C TYR A 254 -6.58 -5.17 3.38
N HIS A 255 -6.73 -6.49 3.23
CA HIS A 255 -7.63 -7.30 4.05
C HIS A 255 -7.21 -8.78 4.06
N THR A 256 -7.76 -9.59 4.98
CA THR A 256 -7.32 -10.98 5.22
C THR A 256 -7.44 -11.96 4.03
N LYS A 257 -8.14 -11.61 2.96
CA LYS A 257 -8.14 -12.40 1.72
C LYS A 257 -6.98 -12.12 0.77
N ASN A 258 -6.31 -10.98 0.93
CA ASN A 258 -5.19 -10.55 0.11
C ASN A 258 -3.84 -10.79 0.80
N VAL A 259 -3.87 -11.42 1.98
CA VAL A 259 -2.71 -11.82 2.76
C VAL A 259 -2.70 -13.33 2.83
N GLU A 260 -1.69 -13.94 2.22
CA GLU A 260 -1.53 -15.38 2.04
C GLU A 260 -0.31 -15.88 2.85
N LEU A 261 -0.42 -17.07 3.44
CA LEU A 261 0.69 -17.76 4.09
C LEU A 261 1.16 -18.91 3.21
N GLN A 262 2.43 -18.92 2.82
CA GLN A 262 3.07 -19.98 2.05
C GLN A 262 4.42 -20.34 2.67
N ASN A 263 4.62 -21.60 3.06
CA ASN A 263 5.89 -22.07 3.64
C ASN A 263 6.43 -21.17 4.79
N ASP A 264 5.54 -20.77 5.70
CA ASP A 264 5.81 -19.83 6.81
C ASP A 264 6.18 -18.39 6.39
N GLU A 265 6.08 -18.05 5.11
CA GLU A 265 6.24 -16.70 4.58
C GLU A 265 4.88 -16.04 4.30
N VAL A 266 4.72 -14.79 4.73
CA VAL A 266 3.55 -13.97 4.42
C VAL A 266 3.78 -13.27 3.09
N LEU A 267 2.83 -13.43 2.17
CA LEU A 267 2.85 -12.80 0.85
C LEU A 267 1.53 -12.10 0.53
N LEU A 268 1.60 -11.11 -0.37
CA LEU A 268 0.44 -10.36 -0.84
C LEU A 268 -0.03 -10.85 -2.21
N ILE A 269 -1.32 -10.70 -2.43
CA ILE A 269 -1.97 -10.86 -3.74
C ILE A 269 -2.88 -9.66 -4.00
N ASP A 270 -3.31 -9.49 -5.25
CA ASP A 270 -4.23 -8.41 -5.67
C ASP A 270 -3.64 -7.00 -5.46
N MET A 271 -2.50 -6.76 -6.09
CA MET A 271 -1.71 -5.52 -5.95
C MET A 271 -2.20 -4.37 -6.85
N ASP A 272 -3.42 -4.44 -7.38
CA ASP A 272 -3.94 -3.51 -8.40
C ASP A 272 -4.24 -2.09 -7.85
N THR A 273 -4.44 -1.98 -6.53
CA THR A 273 -4.80 -0.72 -5.85
C THR A 273 -3.63 0.01 -5.22
N LEU A 274 -2.40 -0.50 -5.40
CA LEU A 274 -1.18 0.03 -4.80
C LEU A 274 -1.02 1.53 -5.12
N SER A 275 -0.63 2.29 -4.10
CA SER A 275 -0.50 3.73 -4.17
C SER A 275 0.56 4.22 -3.19
N VAL A 276 0.85 5.52 -3.21
CA VAL A 276 1.54 6.19 -2.11
C VAL A 276 0.55 6.99 -1.28
N GLY A 277 0.84 7.18 0.00
CA GLY A 277 0.09 8.10 0.84
C GLY A 277 0.17 7.80 2.33
N HIS A 278 -0.37 8.72 3.12
CA HIS A 278 -0.41 8.58 4.58
C HIS A 278 -1.22 7.32 4.99
N PRO A 279 -0.77 6.53 6.00
CA PRO A 279 -1.42 5.28 6.45
C PRO A 279 -2.93 5.35 6.73
N ILE A 280 -3.43 6.54 7.07
CA ILE A 280 -4.86 6.76 7.31
C ILE A 280 -5.73 6.37 6.10
N PHE A 281 -5.20 6.50 4.88
CA PHE A 281 -5.92 6.15 3.67
C PHE A 281 -6.01 4.64 3.44
N GLU A 282 -5.18 3.83 4.11
CA GLU A 282 -5.28 2.36 4.17
C GLU A 282 -6.22 1.91 5.30
N LEU A 283 -6.12 2.54 6.48
CA LEU A 283 -6.91 2.17 7.65
C LEU A 283 -8.43 2.32 7.42
N GLY A 284 -8.87 3.30 6.62
CA GLY A 284 -10.29 3.48 6.29
C GLY A 284 -10.90 2.29 5.52
N PRO A 285 -10.33 1.89 4.37
CA PRO A 285 -10.70 0.66 3.66
C PRO A 285 -10.61 -0.59 4.53
N MET A 286 -9.55 -0.74 5.33
CA MET A 286 -9.41 -1.85 6.27
C MET A 286 -10.58 -1.89 7.26
N TYR A 287 -10.91 -0.76 7.90
CA TYR A 287 -12.04 -0.66 8.82
C TYR A 287 -13.34 -1.10 8.14
N ASN A 288 -13.58 -0.69 6.89
CA ASN A 288 -14.76 -1.11 6.15
C ASN A 288 -14.80 -2.63 5.94
N SER A 289 -13.66 -3.24 5.60
CA SER A 289 -13.52 -4.68 5.32
C SER A 289 -13.79 -5.59 6.52
N PHE A 290 -13.63 -5.08 7.75
CA PHE A 290 -13.86 -5.84 9.00
C PHE A 290 -15.09 -5.37 9.78
N ILE A 291 -15.48 -4.11 9.64
CA ILE A 291 -16.54 -3.48 10.46
C ILE A 291 -17.54 -2.74 9.59
N GLY A 292 -17.10 -1.73 8.83
CA GLY A 292 -18.01 -0.75 8.19
C GLY A 292 -19.07 -1.35 7.26
N PHE A 293 -18.72 -2.37 6.47
CA PHE A 293 -19.70 -3.09 5.62
C PHE A 293 -20.70 -3.94 6.40
N SER A 294 -20.39 -4.24 7.66
CA SER A 294 -21.16 -5.14 8.51
C SER A 294 -21.78 -4.44 9.72
N GLU A 295 -21.83 -3.10 9.74
CA GLU A 295 -22.54 -2.37 10.80
C GLU A 295 -24.07 -2.47 10.64
N TYR A 296 -24.55 -2.69 9.42
CA TYR A 296 -25.97 -2.86 9.11
C TYR A 296 -26.35 -4.35 8.94
N ASP A 297 -25.71 -5.06 8.01
CA ASP A 297 -25.84 -6.51 7.83
C ASP A 297 -24.58 -7.26 8.31
N HIS A 298 -24.66 -7.87 9.49
CA HIS A 298 -23.58 -8.65 10.08
C HIS A 298 -23.19 -9.88 9.22
N ASP A 299 -24.05 -10.37 8.32
CA ASP A 299 -23.71 -11.50 7.44
C ASP A 299 -22.80 -11.10 6.29
N THR A 300 -22.64 -9.80 6.02
CA THR A 300 -21.80 -9.30 4.92
C THR A 300 -20.34 -9.72 5.08
N ILE A 301 -19.80 -9.66 6.29
CA ILE A 301 -18.42 -10.09 6.56
C ILE A 301 -18.26 -11.60 6.42
N LEU A 302 -19.26 -12.41 6.81
CA LEU A 302 -19.19 -13.85 6.62
C LEU A 302 -19.15 -14.21 5.13
N LYS A 303 -19.98 -13.55 4.31
CA LYS A 303 -19.98 -13.71 2.85
C LYS A 303 -18.67 -13.25 2.20
N PHE A 304 -18.05 -12.21 2.77
CA PHE A 304 -16.84 -11.61 2.21
C PHE A 304 -15.54 -12.29 2.69
N GLN A 305 -15.30 -12.30 4.00
CA GLN A 305 -14.10 -12.78 4.69
C GLN A 305 -14.18 -14.24 5.16
N GLY A 306 -15.36 -14.87 5.17
CA GLY A 306 -15.49 -16.27 5.58
C GLY A 306 -15.51 -16.52 7.10
N PHE A 307 -15.54 -15.48 7.92
CA PHE A 307 -15.70 -15.57 9.38
C PHE A 307 -16.74 -14.56 9.88
N ASP A 308 -17.24 -14.77 11.09
CA ASP A 308 -18.34 -13.95 11.64
C ASP A 308 -17.91 -12.53 12.05
N HIS A 309 -18.91 -11.67 12.26
CA HIS A 309 -18.71 -10.27 12.65
C HIS A 309 -18.01 -10.10 14.02
N VAL A 310 -18.15 -11.06 14.94
CA VAL A 310 -17.45 -11.02 16.23
C VAL A 310 -15.95 -11.21 16.02
N THR A 311 -15.57 -12.18 15.20
CA THR A 311 -14.20 -12.46 14.79
C THR A 311 -13.61 -11.28 14.04
N GLY A 312 -14.35 -10.68 13.11
CA GLY A 312 -13.92 -9.47 12.39
C GLY A 312 -13.62 -8.29 13.31
N ARG A 313 -14.48 -8.06 14.32
CA ARG A 313 -14.28 -7.00 15.32
C ARG A 313 -13.06 -7.25 16.19
N LEU A 314 -12.87 -8.48 16.66
CA LEU A 314 -11.69 -8.85 17.43
C LEU A 314 -10.42 -8.71 16.59
N PHE A 315 -10.44 -9.19 15.34
CA PHE A 315 -9.31 -9.10 14.43
C PHE A 315 -8.93 -7.65 14.14
N TRP A 316 -9.89 -6.80 13.76
CA TRP A 316 -9.65 -5.37 13.53
C TRP A 316 -8.98 -4.72 14.74
N ARG A 317 -9.51 -4.95 15.95
CA ARG A 317 -8.96 -4.36 17.17
C ARG A 317 -7.56 -4.87 17.48
N ARG A 318 -7.29 -6.16 17.31
CA ARG A 318 -5.95 -6.73 17.50
C ARG A 318 -4.96 -6.22 16.45
N ALA A 319 -5.33 -6.26 15.18
CA ALA A 319 -4.48 -5.79 14.09
C ALA A 319 -4.15 -4.30 14.21
N LEU A 320 -5.11 -3.46 14.60
CA LEU A 320 -4.87 -2.04 14.83
C LEU A 320 -3.92 -1.80 16.03
N ALA A 321 -4.10 -2.54 17.12
CA ALA A 321 -3.21 -2.48 18.29
C ALA A 321 -1.78 -2.91 17.96
N GLU A 322 -1.62 -4.01 17.22
CA GLU A 322 -0.31 -4.48 16.77
C GLU A 322 0.34 -3.50 15.77
N TYR A 323 -0.45 -2.92 14.87
CA TYR A 323 0.02 -1.93 13.91
C TYR A 323 0.52 -0.65 14.59
N LEU A 324 -0.21 -0.16 15.59
CA LEU A 324 0.16 1.04 16.35
C LEU A 324 1.18 0.75 17.46
N GLY A 325 1.43 -0.52 17.76
CA GLY A 325 2.24 -0.92 18.91
C GLY A 325 1.69 -0.32 20.20
N THR A 326 0.37 -0.39 20.41
CA THR A 326 -0.27 0.13 21.63
C THR A 326 -1.46 -0.66 22.12
N LYS A 327 -1.56 -0.83 23.43
CA LYS A 327 -2.77 -1.31 24.14
C LYS A 327 -3.66 -0.20 24.67
N ASN A 328 -3.32 1.07 24.43
CA ASN A 328 -4.11 2.18 24.93
C ASN A 328 -5.43 2.31 24.14
N GLU A 329 -6.54 1.88 24.75
CA GLU A 329 -7.88 1.95 24.16
C GLU A 329 -8.28 3.37 23.73
N ARG A 330 -7.83 4.42 24.42
CA ARG A 330 -8.12 5.81 24.01
C ARG A 330 -7.45 6.12 22.67
N LYS A 331 -6.18 5.71 22.49
CA LYS A 331 -5.42 5.90 21.24
C LYS A 331 -6.01 5.07 20.10
N LEU A 332 -6.37 3.82 20.37
CA LEU A 332 -7.03 2.95 19.38
C LEU A 332 -8.34 3.56 18.90
N ASN A 333 -9.18 4.05 19.83
CA ASN A 333 -10.45 4.70 19.48
C ASN A 333 -10.24 6.00 18.71
N GLU A 334 -9.24 6.81 19.07
CA GLU A 334 -8.91 8.04 18.34
C GLU A 334 -8.55 7.75 16.88
N ILE A 335 -7.70 6.75 16.63
CA ILE A 335 -7.25 6.39 15.28
C ILE A 335 -8.36 5.68 14.50
N GLU A 336 -9.16 4.83 15.16
CA GLU A 336 -10.35 4.24 14.55
C GLU A 336 -11.35 5.32 14.13
N ASP A 337 -11.57 6.36 14.94
CA ASP A 337 -12.44 7.47 14.58
C ASP A 337 -11.95 8.21 13.32
N LYS A 338 -10.63 8.40 13.17
CA LYS A 338 -10.03 8.94 11.94
C LYS A 338 -10.25 7.99 10.75
N ALA A 339 -10.04 6.69 10.94
CA ALA A 339 -10.22 5.67 9.91
C ALA A 339 -11.69 5.60 9.45
N ARG A 340 -12.63 5.70 10.39
CA ARG A 340 -14.09 5.74 10.13
C ARG A 340 -14.49 6.91 9.24
N ILE A 341 -13.87 8.09 9.38
CA ILE A 341 -14.14 9.22 8.47
C ILE A 341 -13.83 8.84 7.02
N ILE A 342 -12.64 8.28 6.76
CA ILE A 342 -12.26 7.80 5.42
C ILE A 342 -13.16 6.65 4.98
N GLY A 343 -13.46 5.72 5.90
CA GLY A 343 -14.30 4.55 5.67
C GLY A 343 -15.71 4.93 5.21
N TYR A 344 -16.43 5.71 6.00
CA TYR A 344 -17.79 6.17 5.70
C TYR A 344 -17.86 7.03 4.45
N MET A 345 -16.89 7.92 4.24
CA MET A 345 -16.79 8.68 2.99
C MET A 345 -16.78 7.74 1.77
N ARG A 346 -15.96 6.67 1.80
CA ARG A 346 -15.90 5.69 0.71
C ARG A 346 -17.19 4.88 0.57
N LEU A 347 -17.82 4.49 1.68
CA LEU A 347 -19.08 3.74 1.68
C LEU A 347 -20.24 4.56 1.09
N ILE A 348 -20.39 5.82 1.52
CA ILE A 348 -21.40 6.75 1.00
C ILE A 348 -21.22 6.93 -0.50
N ARG A 349 -19.99 7.26 -0.96
CA ARG A 349 -19.70 7.41 -2.39
C ARG A 349 -20.02 6.13 -3.17
N ARG A 350 -19.63 4.96 -2.65
CA ARG A 350 -19.90 3.66 -3.29
C ARG A 350 -21.39 3.41 -3.41
N SER A 351 -22.18 3.65 -2.36
CA SER A 351 -23.63 3.44 -2.35
C SER A 351 -24.32 4.32 -3.39
N ILE A 352 -23.93 5.60 -3.47
CA ILE A 352 -24.46 6.54 -4.47
C ILE A 352 -24.08 6.10 -5.90
N ARG A 353 -22.79 5.83 -6.16
CA ARG A 353 -22.32 5.47 -7.52
C ARG A 353 -22.89 4.16 -8.04
N ARG A 354 -23.20 3.20 -7.16
CA ARG A 354 -23.79 1.91 -7.53
C ARG A 354 -25.33 1.94 -7.56
N GLY A 355 -25.95 3.08 -7.27
CA GLY A 355 -27.40 3.20 -7.21
C GLY A 355 -28.05 2.43 -6.04
N CYS A 356 -27.27 2.00 -5.04
CA CYS A 356 -27.78 1.24 -3.89
C CYS A 356 -28.83 2.04 -3.10
N ILE A 357 -28.70 3.37 -3.08
CA ILE A 357 -29.67 4.31 -2.46
C ILE A 357 -31.08 4.26 -3.09
N GLN A 358 -31.25 3.59 -4.23
CA GLN A 358 -32.56 3.38 -4.85
C GLN A 358 -33.38 2.30 -4.13
N THR A 359 -32.71 1.44 -3.34
CA THR A 359 -33.36 0.44 -2.48
C THR A 359 -33.58 1.01 -1.07
N ASP A 360 -34.58 0.50 -0.34
CA ASP A 360 -34.83 0.94 1.04
C ASP A 360 -33.67 0.58 1.96
N GLU A 361 -33.14 -0.64 1.84
CA GLU A 361 -31.97 -1.11 2.60
C GLU A 361 -30.74 -0.24 2.34
N GLY A 362 -30.35 -0.05 1.07
CA GLY A 362 -29.18 0.76 0.73
C GLY A 362 -29.31 2.24 1.08
N ARG A 363 -30.54 2.76 1.20
CA ARG A 363 -30.79 4.11 1.72
C ARG A 363 -30.57 4.18 3.23
N GLN A 364 -31.08 3.20 3.98
CA GLN A 364 -30.89 3.13 5.44
C GLN A 364 -29.41 2.97 5.81
N GLU A 365 -28.66 2.17 5.06
CA GLU A 365 -27.20 2.06 5.21
C GLU A 365 -26.49 3.40 4.98
N ALA A 366 -26.81 4.09 3.88
CA ALA A 366 -26.21 5.38 3.57
C ALA A 366 -26.56 6.45 4.61
N GLU A 367 -27.79 6.46 5.13
CA GLU A 367 -28.23 7.35 6.21
C GLU A 367 -27.47 7.08 7.52
N LEU A 368 -27.25 5.81 7.88
CA LEU A 368 -26.45 5.41 9.05
C LEU A 368 -25.02 5.96 8.94
N TRP A 369 -24.31 5.67 7.85
CA TRP A 369 -22.93 6.13 7.66
C TRP A 369 -22.84 7.66 7.59
N THR A 370 -23.82 8.33 6.99
CA THR A 370 -23.88 9.80 6.94
C THR A 370 -24.01 10.39 8.35
N LYS A 371 -24.89 9.82 9.17
CA LYS A 371 -25.07 10.26 10.57
C LYS A 371 -23.79 10.07 11.39
N GLU A 372 -23.15 8.91 11.29
CA GLU A 372 -21.90 8.62 12.00
C GLU A 372 -20.75 9.53 11.53
N LEU A 373 -20.63 9.76 10.22
CA LEU A 373 -19.65 10.67 9.64
C LEU A 373 -19.83 12.09 10.18
N ILE A 374 -21.05 12.62 10.22
CA ILE A 374 -21.36 13.95 10.78
C ILE A 374 -20.92 14.04 12.25
N GLY A 375 -21.21 13.02 13.06
CA GLY A 375 -20.79 12.97 14.46
C GLY A 375 -19.26 12.99 14.62
N LEU A 376 -18.54 12.28 13.76
CA LEU A 376 -17.08 12.26 13.74
C LEU A 376 -16.48 13.60 13.30
N LEU A 377 -17.04 14.19 12.22
CA LEU A 377 -16.62 15.50 11.75
C LEU A 377 -16.79 16.57 12.85
N GLY A 378 -17.76 16.45 13.76
CA GLY A 378 -17.91 17.37 14.88
C GLY A 378 -16.83 17.31 15.97
N ARG A 379 -15.99 16.27 16.01
CA ARG A 379 -15.04 16.02 17.12
C ARG A 379 -13.61 15.67 16.70
N VAL A 380 -13.37 15.30 15.45
CA VAL A 380 -12.03 14.99 14.94
C VAL A 380 -11.45 16.24 14.27
N ASP A 381 -10.27 16.67 14.73
CA ASP A 381 -9.60 17.89 14.24
C ASP A 381 -8.52 17.62 13.20
N THR A 382 -7.98 16.40 13.14
CA THR A 382 -7.02 15.97 12.11
C THR A 382 -7.19 14.49 11.78
N LEU A 383 -6.85 14.11 10.55
CA LEU A 383 -6.76 12.72 10.10
C LEU A 383 -5.36 12.13 10.27
N THR A 384 -4.35 12.96 10.50
CA THR A 384 -2.97 12.50 10.66
C THR A 384 -2.76 11.83 12.01
N PHE A 385 -1.87 10.86 12.01
CA PHE A 385 -1.31 10.23 13.19
C PHE A 385 0.03 9.65 12.78
N ASN A 386 0.99 9.62 13.70
CA ASN A 386 2.23 8.93 13.48
C ASN A 386 2.22 7.68 14.37
N ALA A 387 2.23 6.48 13.76
CA ALA A 387 2.21 5.22 14.51
C ALA A 387 3.44 5.07 15.41
N ASN A 388 4.53 5.72 15.02
CA ASN A 388 5.80 5.73 15.73
C ASN A 388 5.93 6.91 16.68
N GLU A 389 4.87 7.67 16.97
CA GLU A 389 4.90 8.81 17.88
C GLU A 389 3.66 8.88 18.78
N ILE A 390 3.89 9.20 20.04
CA ILE A 390 2.85 9.51 21.02
C ILE A 390 2.98 10.97 21.45
N GLU A 391 1.88 11.73 21.39
CA GLU A 391 1.79 13.09 21.93
C GLU A 391 0.87 13.10 23.15
N LEU A 392 1.33 13.74 24.22
CA LEU A 392 0.67 13.75 25.51
C LEU A 392 1.08 14.98 26.33
N GLU A 393 0.25 15.37 27.29
CA GLU A 393 0.59 16.45 28.23
C GLU A 393 1.91 16.11 28.97
N ALA A 394 2.82 17.07 29.05
CA ALA A 394 4.12 16.91 29.69
C ALA A 394 3.98 16.97 31.22
N GLN A 395 3.40 15.92 31.81
CA GLN A 395 3.21 15.79 33.26
C GLN A 395 3.72 14.44 33.79
N PRO A 396 4.21 14.36 35.04
CA PRO A 396 4.77 13.11 35.59
C PRO A 396 3.82 11.92 35.55
N GLY A 397 2.51 12.16 35.66
CA GLY A 397 1.48 11.10 35.62
C GLY A 397 1.40 10.34 34.29
N ASN A 398 2.00 10.87 33.23
CA ASN A 398 1.99 10.27 31.90
C ASN A 398 3.24 9.42 31.59
N LEU A 399 4.21 9.33 32.52
CA LEU A 399 5.47 8.59 32.30
C LEU A 399 5.24 7.11 31.96
N ALA A 400 4.31 6.44 32.66
CA ALA A 400 4.02 5.03 32.43
C ALA A 400 3.51 4.77 31.01
N GLU A 401 2.77 5.71 30.44
CA GLU A 401 2.26 5.61 29.08
C GLU A 401 3.37 5.78 28.04
N VAL A 402 4.33 6.69 28.29
CA VAL A 402 5.54 6.85 27.46
C VAL A 402 6.40 5.60 27.50
N GLN A 403 6.64 5.04 28.70
CA GLN A 403 7.45 3.84 28.86
C GLN A 403 6.83 2.63 28.18
N GLU A 404 5.52 2.40 28.36
CA GLU A 404 4.84 1.29 27.66
C GLU A 404 4.90 1.46 26.14
N PHE A 405 4.69 2.68 25.64
CA PHE A 405 4.80 3.00 24.21
C PHE A 405 6.19 2.68 23.65
N VAL A 406 7.26 3.10 24.34
CA VAL A 406 8.63 2.76 23.93
C VAL A 406 8.85 1.25 24.00
N ASP A 407 8.41 0.60 25.08
CA ASP A 407 8.57 -0.85 25.29
C ASP A 407 7.88 -1.72 24.26
N GLU A 408 6.72 -1.30 23.74
CA GLU A 408 6.04 -2.00 22.66
C GLU A 408 6.87 -1.97 21.36
N HIS A 409 7.50 -0.83 21.05
CA HIS A 409 8.41 -0.70 19.90
C HIS A 409 9.69 -1.51 20.09
N LEU A 410 10.26 -1.51 21.30
CA LEU A 410 11.45 -2.30 21.63
C LEU A 410 11.19 -3.81 21.53
N ARG A 411 10.02 -4.27 21.98
CA ARG A 411 9.59 -5.67 21.84
C ARG A 411 9.46 -6.07 20.37
N ALA A 412 8.86 -5.21 19.55
CA ALA A 412 8.74 -5.45 18.11
C ALA A 412 10.11 -5.50 17.41
N ALA A 413 11.09 -4.73 17.88
CA ALA A 413 12.46 -4.73 17.36
C ALA A 413 13.32 -5.94 17.83
N GLY A 414 12.79 -6.82 18.68
CA GLY A 414 13.58 -7.89 19.30
C GLY A 414 14.70 -7.36 20.21
N CYS A 415 14.49 -6.20 20.84
CA CYS A 415 15.49 -5.54 21.68
C CYS A 415 15.95 -6.43 22.85
N PRO A 416 17.28 -6.64 23.05
CA PRO A 416 17.78 -7.37 24.20
C PRO A 416 17.39 -6.69 25.52
N GLU A 417 17.02 -7.48 26.54
CA GLU A 417 16.61 -6.98 27.87
C GLU A 417 17.58 -5.96 28.49
N LYS A 418 18.89 -6.16 28.29
CA LYS A 418 19.89 -5.20 28.76
C LYS A 418 19.76 -3.85 28.08
N ALA A 419 19.58 -3.82 26.75
CA ALA A 419 19.41 -2.59 26.00
C ALA A 419 18.08 -1.92 26.35
N LYS A 420 17.00 -2.69 26.50
CA LYS A 420 15.70 -2.21 26.98
C LYS A 420 15.82 -1.46 28.31
N MET A 421 16.41 -2.08 29.34
CA MET A 421 16.60 -1.45 30.65
C MET A 421 17.41 -0.15 30.58
N GLN A 422 18.40 -0.08 29.68
CA GLN A 422 19.18 1.14 29.46
C GLN A 422 18.34 2.26 28.85
N ILE A 423 17.47 1.91 27.88
CA ILE A 423 16.55 2.84 27.24
C ILE A 423 15.50 3.31 28.24
N ASP A 424 14.91 2.43 29.06
CA ASP A 424 13.88 2.78 30.05
C ASP A 424 14.36 3.86 31.02
N VAL A 425 15.58 3.69 31.55
CA VAL A 425 16.21 4.66 32.46
C VAL A 425 16.44 6.01 31.75
N ALA A 426 16.90 5.98 30.51
CA ALA A 426 17.14 7.19 29.74
C ALA A 426 15.83 7.91 29.38
N VAL A 427 14.78 7.16 29.03
CA VAL A 427 13.44 7.69 28.73
C VAL A 427 12.83 8.34 29.96
N GLU A 428 12.88 7.68 31.12
CA GLU A 428 12.39 8.22 32.38
C GLU A 428 13.07 9.54 32.70
N GLU A 429 14.39 9.58 32.64
CA GLU A 429 15.17 10.78 32.96
C GLU A 429 14.81 11.95 32.04
N ILE A 430 14.78 11.72 30.72
CA ILE A 430 14.50 12.79 29.76
C ILE A 430 13.05 13.27 29.91
N PHE A 431 12.09 12.36 30.00
CA PHE A 431 10.68 12.74 30.12
C PHE A 431 10.42 13.51 31.42
N ILE A 432 10.96 13.06 32.55
CA ILE A 432 10.84 13.77 33.83
C ILE A 432 11.46 15.17 33.75
N ASN A 433 12.61 15.32 33.07
CA ASN A 433 13.22 16.63 32.86
C ASN A 433 12.31 17.55 32.04
N ILE A 434 11.70 17.07 30.96
CA ILE A 434 10.74 17.85 30.17
C ILE A 434 9.56 18.29 31.06
N THR A 435 8.96 17.34 31.79
CA THR A 435 7.78 17.65 32.64
C THR A 435 8.10 18.61 33.78
N SER A 436 9.34 18.62 34.28
CA SER A 436 9.76 19.43 35.43
C SER A 436 10.22 20.83 35.06
N TYR A 437 10.72 21.03 33.85
CA TYR A 437 11.43 22.27 33.48
C TYR A 437 10.96 22.93 32.19
N ALA A 438 10.44 22.18 31.21
CA ALA A 438 10.18 22.72 29.88
C ALA A 438 9.03 23.73 29.87
N TYR A 439 7.99 23.51 30.69
CA TYR A 439 6.76 24.29 30.63
C TYR A 439 6.49 25.16 31.87
N THR A 440 7.31 25.11 32.92
CA THR A 440 7.01 25.83 34.17
C THR A 440 6.94 27.36 34.00
N PRO A 441 5.89 28.05 34.49
CA PRO A 441 4.77 27.57 35.32
C PRO A 441 3.55 27.07 34.52
N ASP A 442 3.57 27.19 33.20
CA ASP A 442 2.51 26.78 32.29
C ASP A 442 2.51 25.26 32.07
N LYS A 443 1.60 24.82 31.19
CA LYS A 443 1.48 23.43 30.73
C LYS A 443 1.74 23.37 29.24
N GLY A 444 2.24 22.24 28.78
CA GLY A 444 2.40 21.96 27.36
C GLY A 444 2.44 20.47 27.09
N ASN A 445 2.59 20.11 25.82
CA ASN A 445 2.66 18.73 25.38
C ASN A 445 4.09 18.32 25.07
N ALA A 446 4.39 17.04 25.19
CA ALA A 446 5.59 16.45 24.64
C ALA A 446 5.17 15.35 23.67
N ALA A 447 5.92 15.19 22.59
CA ALA A 447 5.83 14.05 21.71
C ALA A 447 7.07 13.15 21.88
N VAL A 448 6.85 11.84 21.89
CA VAL A 448 7.92 10.83 21.95
C VAL A 448 7.79 9.97 20.72
N ARG A 449 8.84 9.95 19.88
CA ARG A 449 8.92 9.19 18.64
C ARG A 449 9.94 8.06 18.77
N VAL A 450 9.63 6.88 18.23
CA VAL A 450 10.56 5.73 18.21
C VAL A 450 10.80 5.29 16.77
N GLU A 451 12.05 5.31 16.32
CA GLU A 451 12.46 4.90 14.99
C GLU A 451 13.40 3.69 15.08
N ILE A 452 13.11 2.64 14.33
CA ILE A 452 13.95 1.44 14.23
C ILE A 452 14.67 1.46 12.88
N SER A 453 15.99 1.35 12.91
CA SER A 453 16.82 1.12 11.71
C SER A 453 17.24 -0.34 11.68
N GLU A 454 17.18 -1.00 10.52
CA GLU A 454 17.43 -2.45 10.41
C GLU A 454 18.87 -2.83 10.03
N ALA A 455 19.71 -1.89 9.58
CA ALA A 455 21.06 -2.21 9.07
C ALA A 455 22.09 -1.10 9.31
N PRO A 456 22.86 -1.14 10.43
CA PRO A 456 22.75 -2.08 11.56
C PRO A 456 21.53 -1.80 12.43
N VAL A 457 21.06 -2.83 13.16
CA VAL A 457 19.87 -2.71 14.01
C VAL A 457 20.11 -1.67 15.11
N SER A 458 19.33 -0.60 15.12
CA SER A 458 19.39 0.43 16.16
C SER A 458 18.03 1.07 16.39
N VAL A 459 17.82 1.54 17.62
CA VAL A 459 16.62 2.26 18.04
C VAL A 459 17.00 3.71 18.32
N THR A 460 16.20 4.64 17.77
CA THR A 460 16.29 6.06 18.09
C THR A 460 15.00 6.50 18.77
N VAL A 461 15.10 6.98 20.01
CA VAL A 461 13.99 7.60 20.73
C VAL A 461 14.16 9.12 20.67
N THR A 462 13.20 9.81 20.07
CA THR A 462 13.23 11.26 19.89
C THR A 462 12.15 11.91 20.76
N PHE A 463 12.53 12.85 21.61
CA PHE A 463 11.64 13.69 22.39
C PHE A 463 11.49 15.04 21.70
N LEU A 464 10.24 15.48 21.52
CA LEU A 464 9.89 16.77 20.93
C LEU A 464 9.02 17.57 21.88
N ASP A 465 9.36 18.83 22.14
CA ASP A 465 8.56 19.73 22.96
C ASP A 465 8.73 21.20 22.52
N HIS A 466 7.75 22.05 22.84
CA HIS A 466 7.74 23.49 22.57
C HIS A 466 8.03 24.32 23.82
N GLY A 467 8.63 23.70 24.84
CA GLY A 467 8.97 24.36 26.08
C GLY A 467 10.20 25.27 25.95
N VAL A 468 10.66 25.77 27.09
CA VAL A 468 11.85 26.62 27.18
C VAL A 468 13.05 25.87 26.59
N PRO A 469 13.80 26.47 25.65
CA PRO A 469 14.97 25.83 25.05
C PRO A 469 15.99 25.44 26.12
N TYR A 470 16.35 24.15 26.16
CA TYR A 470 17.32 23.63 27.11
C TYR A 470 18.14 22.51 26.48
N ASP A 471 19.43 22.77 26.26
CA ASP A 471 20.39 21.75 25.84
C ASP A 471 20.93 21.00 27.08
N PRO A 472 20.50 19.76 27.34
CA PRO A 472 20.98 19.00 28.49
C PRO A 472 22.43 18.51 28.32
N LEU A 473 22.99 18.57 27.10
CA LEU A 473 24.37 18.20 26.79
C LEU A 473 25.36 19.32 27.11
N SER A 474 24.90 20.57 27.19
CA SER A 474 25.72 21.75 27.48
C SER A 474 26.31 21.77 28.90
N LYS A 475 25.72 21.04 29.86
CA LYS A 475 26.22 20.95 31.23
C LYS A 475 27.43 20.04 31.33
N ALA A 476 28.43 20.50 32.10
CA ALA A 476 29.58 19.69 32.48
C ALA A 476 29.13 18.43 33.24
N ASP A 477 29.80 17.32 32.97
CA ASP A 477 29.52 16.05 33.64
C ASP A 477 29.76 16.17 35.16
N PRO A 478 28.88 15.61 36.00
CA PRO A 478 29.03 15.65 37.45
C PRO A 478 30.23 14.83 37.91
N ASP A 479 30.90 15.29 38.96
CA ASP A 479 31.98 14.53 39.59
C ASP A 479 31.41 13.38 40.43
N VAL A 480 31.40 12.19 39.85
CA VAL A 480 30.90 10.97 40.49
C VAL A 480 31.83 10.42 41.58
N THR A 481 33.02 11.00 41.77
CA THR A 481 33.96 10.60 42.84
C THR A 481 33.62 11.24 44.20
N LEU A 482 32.83 12.32 44.20
CA LEU A 482 32.35 12.96 45.43
C LEU A 482 31.30 12.09 46.15
N SER A 483 31.19 12.24 47.47
CA SER A 483 30.12 11.60 48.25
C SER A 483 28.74 12.16 47.87
N ALA A 484 27.66 11.42 48.13
CA ALA A 484 26.31 11.87 47.79
C ALA A 484 25.94 13.23 48.40
N GLU A 485 26.47 13.54 49.60
CA GLU A 485 26.26 14.81 50.32
C GLU A 485 27.05 15.98 49.72
N GLN A 486 28.13 15.69 48.99
CA GLN A 486 29.03 16.69 48.39
C GLN A 486 28.73 16.96 46.91
N ARG A 487 27.91 16.12 46.27
CA ARG A 487 27.49 16.31 44.88
C ARG A 487 26.48 17.46 44.78
N GLN A 488 26.61 18.25 43.72
CA GLN A 488 25.57 19.22 43.37
C GLN A 488 24.27 18.48 43.05
N ILE A 489 23.14 19.05 43.50
CA ILE A 489 21.82 18.53 43.21
C ILE A 489 21.53 18.77 41.72
N GLY A 490 21.20 17.69 41.01
CA GLY A 490 20.90 17.70 39.57
C GLY A 490 22.07 17.30 38.67
N GLY A 491 21.77 16.84 37.45
CA GLY A 491 22.77 16.50 36.42
C GLY A 491 23.28 15.06 36.40
N LEU A 492 23.01 14.26 37.43
CA LEU A 492 23.39 12.84 37.46
C LEU A 492 22.61 11.99 36.44
N GLY A 493 21.33 12.27 36.27
CA GLY A 493 20.49 11.49 35.37
C GLY A 493 20.88 11.68 33.90
N ILE A 494 21.03 12.92 33.41
CA ILE A 494 21.55 13.15 32.05
C ILE A 494 22.95 12.54 31.83
N PHE A 495 23.81 12.54 32.86
CA PHE A 495 25.10 11.85 32.80
C PHE A 495 24.93 10.34 32.63
N MET A 496 24.00 9.72 33.35
CA MET A 496 23.65 8.31 33.18
C MET A 496 23.12 8.06 31.76
N THR A 497 22.22 8.89 31.26
CA THR A 497 21.71 8.80 29.86
C THR A 497 22.85 8.82 28.84
N LYS A 498 23.80 9.75 28.96
CA LYS A 498 25.01 9.80 28.10
C LYS A 498 25.87 8.53 28.16
N LYS A 499 25.86 7.79 29.28
CA LYS A 499 26.65 6.55 29.47
C LYS A 499 25.90 5.30 29.02
N LEU A 500 24.58 5.30 29.13
CA LEU A 500 23.73 4.15 28.80
C LEU A 500 23.40 4.10 27.31
N MET A 501 23.31 5.26 26.64
CA MET A 501 23.01 5.40 25.21
C MET A 501 24.28 5.47 24.37
N ASP A 502 24.20 5.07 23.10
CA ASP A 502 25.33 5.09 22.16
C ASP A 502 25.44 6.44 21.41
N GLY A 503 24.34 7.18 21.34
CA GLY A 503 24.31 8.55 20.84
C GLY A 503 23.27 9.38 21.58
N VAL A 504 23.59 10.64 21.87
CA VAL A 504 22.64 11.62 22.39
C VAL A 504 22.86 12.92 21.62
N GLU A 505 21.82 13.40 20.96
CA GLU A 505 21.85 14.62 20.14
C GLU A 505 20.75 15.56 20.59
N TYR A 506 21.02 16.86 20.54
CA TYR A 506 20.04 17.91 20.80
C TYR A 506 20.09 18.96 19.69
N GLU A 507 18.92 19.38 19.25
CA GLU A 507 18.73 20.50 18.32
C GLU A 507 17.54 21.34 18.78
N TYR A 508 17.66 22.66 18.69
CA TYR A 508 16.51 23.56 18.79
C TYR A 508 16.21 24.14 17.41
N LYS A 509 15.05 23.80 16.85
CA LYS A 509 14.68 24.17 15.48
C LYS A 509 13.21 24.52 15.39
N ASP A 510 12.89 25.58 14.67
CA ASP A 510 11.51 26.02 14.37
C ASP A 510 10.59 26.12 15.60
N GLY A 511 11.14 26.55 16.75
CA GLY A 511 10.40 26.69 18.00
C GLY A 511 10.19 25.40 18.78
N GLN A 512 10.96 24.34 18.47
CA GLN A 512 10.83 23.02 19.06
C GLN A 512 12.19 22.52 19.58
N ASN A 513 12.22 21.99 20.80
CA ASN A 513 13.30 21.17 21.34
C ASN A 513 13.22 19.78 20.70
N ILE A 514 14.34 19.26 20.21
CA ILE A 514 14.45 17.93 19.61
C ILE A 514 15.63 17.22 20.27
N LEU A 515 15.35 16.23 21.12
CA LEU A 515 16.38 15.42 21.77
C LEU A 515 16.31 13.97 21.29
N LYS A 516 17.39 13.47 20.70
CA LYS A 516 17.47 12.11 20.16
C LYS A 516 18.38 11.25 21.02
N LEU A 517 17.90 10.07 21.39
CA LEU A 517 18.65 9.02 22.06
C LEU A 517 18.81 7.85 21.09
N LYS A 518 20.05 7.48 20.74
CA LYS A 518 20.33 6.34 19.88
C LYS A 518 20.93 5.18 20.69
N LYS A 519 20.43 3.97 20.42
CA LYS A 519 20.95 2.71 20.97
C LYS A 519 21.13 1.69 19.86
N ASN A 520 22.30 1.09 19.77
CA ASN A 520 22.56 -0.06 18.92
C ASN A 520 22.08 -1.33 19.65
N LEU A 521 21.37 -2.21 18.94
CA LEU A 521 20.79 -3.43 19.50
C LEU A 521 21.73 -4.64 19.40
#